data_AF-A0A538SUU7-F1
#
_entry.id   AF-A0A538SUU7-F1
#
_cell.length_a   1.000
_cell.length_b   1.000
_cell.length_c   1.000
_cell.angle_alpha   90.00
_cell.angle_beta   90.00
_cell.angle_gamma   90.00
#
_symmetry.space_group_name_H-M   'P 1'
#
loop_
_entity.id
_entity.type
_entity.pdbx_description
1 polymer ?
#
loop_
_entity_poly.entity_id
_entity_poly.type
_entity_poly.pdbx_seq_one_letter_code
_entity_poly.pdbx_strand_id
1 'polypeptide(L)'
;MRPPSGKTRWHRGRALILVAASAFLAALSATPRPAFAVYDLLEEIPVENPLYSDIESLALRFGSDGFFVNRRPWTRGEALSFLNDLRRREPAAEGDPSFSRIEREVSADAPGARRPAWVLEEEGRRVEVSPYAEALYQENRTLLPILNRDYRIGAQASARVATRLLFFGDWYAGTSSQGGHGTPNFGTQFALAEGVDFNTWLNRGYVALEGAETPHRIRATLAHSWVRWGPGATGTLGVSDAAPALDRLGFDIGILRDVEISWFVASLDPVEQSYDAAHRLSIRLGDRLELGVTEEARFDGTDQIFYYFIPAFPYTFIEKRVDAFTAGVDSTNKFIKNNVMASADFSLKMGRGLRWYGELLVDDYSISS
;
A
#
# COMPACT_ATOMS: atom_id res chain seq x y z
N MET A 1 15.49 -57.23 38.98
CA MET A 1 14.54 -56.16 38.62
C MET A 1 14.99 -55.56 37.29
N ARG A 2 14.23 -55.75 36.20
CA ARG A 2 14.50 -55.12 34.90
C ARG A 2 13.85 -53.73 34.87
N PRO A 3 14.50 -52.68 34.36
CA PRO A 3 13.88 -51.36 34.23
C PRO A 3 12.77 -51.41 33.16
N PRO A 4 11.68 -50.66 33.31
CA PRO A 4 10.61 -50.63 32.31
C PRO A 4 11.13 -50.00 31.02
N SER A 5 10.87 -50.66 29.90
CA SER A 5 11.34 -50.30 28.57
C SER A 5 10.87 -48.91 28.14
N GLY A 6 11.80 -47.98 27.90
CA GLY A 6 11.52 -46.60 27.46
C GLY A 6 10.84 -46.44 26.10
N LYS A 7 10.60 -47.52 25.35
CA LYS A 7 9.94 -47.47 24.02
C LYS A 7 8.46 -47.08 24.10
N THR A 8 7.73 -47.53 25.12
CA THR A 8 6.29 -47.28 25.25
C THR A 8 5.93 -45.83 25.61
N ARG A 9 6.83 -45.10 26.31
CA ARG A 9 6.65 -43.67 26.61
C ARG A 9 6.90 -42.79 25.37
N TRP A 10 7.84 -43.20 24.52
CA TRP A 10 8.23 -42.48 23.30
C TRP A 10 7.15 -42.53 22.20
N HIS A 11 6.47 -43.67 22.04
CA HIS A 11 5.36 -43.80 21.08
C HIS A 11 4.09 -43.03 21.50
N ARG A 12 3.81 -42.95 22.81
CA ARG A 12 2.67 -42.17 23.34
C ARG A 12 2.86 -40.66 23.13
N GLY A 13 4.08 -40.15 23.28
CA GLY A 13 4.40 -38.74 23.00
C GLY A 13 4.19 -38.37 21.52
N ARG A 14 4.61 -39.22 20.58
CA ARG A 14 4.38 -39.01 19.14
C ARG A 14 2.91 -39.08 18.75
N ALA A 15 2.16 -40.01 19.35
CA ALA A 15 0.72 -40.10 19.13
C ALA A 15 -0.02 -38.87 19.66
N LEU A 16 0.38 -38.34 20.83
CA LEU A 16 -0.17 -37.10 21.39
C LEU A 16 0.15 -35.87 20.52
N ILE A 17 1.38 -35.78 19.99
CA ILE A 17 1.77 -34.69 19.08
C ILE A 17 1.00 -34.78 17.76
N LEU A 18 0.83 -35.98 17.20
CA LEU A 18 0.05 -36.18 15.97
C LEU A 18 -1.43 -35.88 16.19
N VAL A 19 -2.02 -36.31 17.31
CA VAL A 19 -3.41 -36.00 17.66
C VAL A 19 -3.59 -34.50 17.92
N ALA A 20 -2.65 -33.84 18.60
CA ALA A 20 -2.67 -32.39 18.80
C ALA A 20 -2.49 -31.64 17.47
N ALA A 21 -1.60 -32.09 16.58
CA ALA A 21 -1.41 -31.50 15.26
C ALA A 21 -2.63 -31.71 14.35
N SER A 22 -3.26 -32.89 14.38
CA SER A 22 -4.50 -33.17 13.65
C SER A 22 -5.68 -32.41 14.22
N ALA A 23 -5.79 -32.26 15.54
CA ALA A 23 -6.81 -31.44 16.18
C ALA A 23 -6.59 -29.95 15.89
N PHE A 24 -5.33 -29.49 15.84
CA PHE A 24 -4.95 -28.14 15.46
C PHE A 24 -5.24 -27.87 13.97
N LEU A 25 -4.92 -28.80 13.07
CA LEU A 25 -5.26 -28.73 11.64
C LEU A 25 -6.77 -28.80 11.41
N ALA A 26 -7.48 -29.66 12.14
CA ALA A 26 -8.94 -29.74 12.09
C ALA A 26 -9.57 -28.45 12.61
N ALA A 27 -9.04 -27.87 13.70
CA ALA A 27 -9.44 -26.57 14.21
C ALA A 27 -9.13 -25.45 13.19
N LEU A 28 -7.98 -25.45 12.53
CA LEU A 28 -7.62 -24.52 11.44
C LEU A 28 -8.50 -24.67 10.19
N SER A 29 -8.99 -25.88 9.91
CA SER A 29 -9.94 -26.12 8.81
C SER A 29 -11.39 -25.78 9.17
N ALA A 30 -11.72 -25.75 10.46
CA ALA A 30 -13.03 -25.39 10.99
C ALA A 30 -13.11 -23.93 11.47
N THR A 31 -11.97 -23.26 11.64
CA THR A 31 -11.91 -21.81 11.85
C THR A 31 -12.34 -21.12 10.56
N PRO A 32 -13.16 -20.06 10.64
CA PRO A 32 -13.35 -19.18 9.50
C PRO A 32 -11.97 -18.83 8.94
N ARG A 33 -11.83 -18.94 7.62
CA ARG A 33 -10.63 -18.53 6.87
C ARG A 33 -10.07 -17.26 7.49
N PRO A 34 -8.74 -17.10 7.62
CA PRO A 34 -8.14 -15.96 8.33
C PRO A 34 -8.85 -14.68 7.89
N ALA A 35 -9.53 -14.04 8.85
CA ALA A 35 -10.34 -12.86 8.62
C ALA A 35 -9.37 -11.73 8.30
N PHE A 36 -9.16 -11.49 7.02
CA PHE A 36 -8.48 -10.31 6.55
C PHE A 36 -9.52 -9.37 5.96
N ALA A 37 -9.21 -8.09 6.11
CA ALA A 37 -9.90 -6.94 5.56
C ALA A 37 -11.20 -6.56 6.25
N VAL A 38 -11.14 -5.36 6.81
CA VAL A 38 -12.27 -4.44 6.88
C VAL A 38 -12.87 -4.30 5.45
N TYR A 39 -14.16 -4.02 5.33
CA TYR A 39 -14.85 -3.77 4.06
C TYR A 39 -15.40 -2.35 4.03
N ASP A 40 -14.52 -1.39 4.31
CA ASP A 40 -14.85 0.02 4.19
C ASP A 40 -14.43 0.56 2.82
N LEU A 41 -15.29 1.34 2.19
CA LEU A 41 -15.06 1.89 0.85
C LEU A 41 -13.86 2.85 0.82
N LEU A 42 -13.55 3.48 1.96
CA LEU A 42 -12.43 4.40 2.09
C LEU A 42 -11.10 3.70 2.38
N GLU A 43 -11.12 2.39 2.65
CA GLU A 43 -9.93 1.63 3.00
C GLU A 43 -9.00 1.48 1.80
N GLU A 44 -7.71 1.77 2.00
CA GLU A 44 -6.63 1.53 1.04
C GLU A 44 -6.37 0.02 0.88
N ILE A 45 -6.41 -0.44 -0.37
CA ILE A 45 -5.86 -1.73 -0.76
C ILE A 45 -4.32 -1.63 -0.63
N PRO A 46 -3.67 -2.52 0.15
CA PRO A 46 -2.20 -2.52 0.27
C PRO A 46 -1.54 -2.57 -1.11
N VAL A 47 -0.50 -1.76 -1.34
CA VAL A 47 0.15 -1.60 -2.66
C VAL A 47 0.73 -2.91 -3.21
N GLU A 48 1.11 -3.80 -2.31
CA GLU A 48 1.64 -5.15 -2.53
C GLU A 48 0.56 -6.22 -2.73
N ASN A 49 -0.72 -5.85 -2.56
CA ASN A 49 -1.82 -6.81 -2.62
C ASN A 49 -1.92 -7.43 -4.03
N PRO A 50 -2.02 -8.78 -4.13
CA PRO A 50 -2.16 -9.46 -5.42
C PRO A 50 -3.39 -9.02 -6.21
N LEU A 51 -4.38 -8.39 -5.57
CA LEU A 51 -5.55 -7.81 -6.22
C LEU A 51 -5.21 -6.86 -7.37
N TYR A 52 -4.09 -6.14 -7.28
CA TYR A 52 -3.65 -5.27 -8.37
C TYR A 52 -3.39 -6.00 -9.67
N SER A 53 -2.89 -7.24 -9.60
CA SER A 53 -2.69 -8.06 -10.81
C SER A 53 -4.02 -8.43 -11.49
N ASP A 54 -5.08 -8.61 -10.69
CA ASP A 54 -6.42 -8.86 -11.19
C ASP A 54 -7.04 -7.58 -11.80
N ILE A 55 -6.87 -6.43 -11.13
CA ILE A 55 -7.33 -5.13 -11.63
C ILE A 55 -6.65 -4.81 -12.96
N GLU A 56 -5.33 -4.96 -13.04
CA GLU A 56 -4.56 -4.78 -14.26
C GLU A 56 -5.01 -5.73 -15.37
N SER A 57 -5.29 -6.99 -15.04
CA SER A 57 -5.77 -7.98 -16.00
C SER A 57 -7.14 -7.61 -16.57
N LEU A 58 -8.07 -7.14 -15.74
CA LEU A 58 -9.38 -6.66 -16.21
C LEU A 58 -9.26 -5.38 -17.02
N ALA A 59 -8.52 -4.39 -16.55
CA ALA A 59 -8.27 -3.14 -17.26
C ALA A 59 -7.66 -3.43 -18.65
N LEU A 60 -6.72 -4.38 -18.73
CA LEU A 60 -6.12 -4.77 -19.99
C LEU A 60 -7.10 -5.44 -20.95
N ARG A 61 -8.01 -6.28 -20.45
CA ARG A 61 -9.00 -6.98 -21.29
C ARG A 61 -10.14 -6.06 -21.71
N PHE A 62 -10.73 -5.35 -20.76
CA PHE A 62 -12.01 -4.64 -20.92
C PHE A 62 -11.92 -3.10 -20.85
N GLY A 63 -10.73 -2.55 -20.57
CA GLY A 63 -10.51 -1.11 -20.42
C GLY A 63 -10.72 -0.60 -18.99
N SER A 64 -10.13 0.55 -18.69
CA SER A 64 -10.14 1.20 -17.36
C SER A 64 -10.74 2.61 -17.41
N ASP A 65 -11.92 2.76 -18.01
CA ASP A 65 -12.46 4.09 -18.32
C ASP A 65 -12.72 5.00 -17.12
N GLY A 66 -11.82 5.95 -16.89
CA GLY A 66 -11.86 6.88 -15.77
C GLY A 66 -11.16 6.39 -14.51
N PHE A 67 -10.30 5.38 -14.63
CA PHE A 67 -9.53 4.81 -13.53
C PHE A 67 -8.03 4.72 -13.89
N PHE A 68 -7.17 5.17 -12.97
CA PHE A 68 -5.71 5.20 -13.14
C PHE A 68 -5.07 3.99 -12.47
N VAL A 69 -4.67 3.01 -13.28
CA VAL A 69 -4.20 1.70 -12.78
C VAL A 69 -2.75 1.78 -12.29
N ASN A 70 -1.96 2.73 -12.81
CA ASN A 70 -0.56 2.90 -12.42
C ASN A 70 -0.41 3.66 -11.10
N ARG A 71 -1.50 4.12 -10.47
CA ARG A 71 -1.48 4.78 -9.16
C ARG A 71 -1.91 3.82 -8.08
N ARG A 72 -1.12 3.68 -7.02
CA ARG A 72 -1.47 2.93 -5.80
C ARG A 72 -1.11 3.75 -4.56
N PRO A 73 -1.87 3.62 -3.46
CA PRO A 73 -2.95 2.66 -3.22
C PRO A 73 -4.33 3.11 -3.76
N TRP A 74 -5.12 2.15 -4.23
CA TRP A 74 -6.53 2.31 -4.56
C TRP A 74 -7.33 2.06 -3.30
N THR A 75 -8.50 2.68 -3.17
CA THR A 75 -9.46 2.29 -2.15
C THR A 75 -10.30 1.10 -2.60
N ARG A 76 -10.87 0.36 -1.65
CA ARG A 76 -11.87 -0.66 -1.98
C ARG A 76 -13.06 -0.06 -2.72
N GLY A 77 -13.44 1.18 -2.40
CA GLY A 77 -14.49 1.92 -3.10
C GLY A 77 -14.15 2.23 -4.56
N GLU A 78 -12.88 2.55 -4.88
CA GLU A 78 -12.43 2.71 -6.27
C GLU A 78 -12.53 1.40 -7.03
N ALA A 79 -12.03 0.31 -6.46
CA ALA A 79 -12.09 -1.00 -7.08
C ALA A 79 -13.53 -1.48 -7.30
N LEU A 80 -14.42 -1.25 -6.32
CA LEU A 80 -15.84 -1.54 -6.44
C LEU A 80 -16.51 -0.67 -7.51
N SER A 81 -16.17 0.62 -7.58
CA SER A 81 -16.67 1.53 -8.62
C SER A 81 -16.21 1.12 -10.01
N PHE A 82 -14.96 0.66 -10.14
CA PHE A 82 -14.42 0.10 -11.38
C PHE A 82 -15.19 -1.15 -11.81
N LEU A 83 -15.43 -2.10 -10.90
CA LEU A 83 -16.23 -3.29 -11.21
C LEU A 83 -17.67 -2.93 -11.60
N ASN A 84 -18.30 -2.01 -10.89
CA ASN A 84 -19.67 -1.58 -11.18
C ASN A 84 -19.77 -0.86 -12.52
N ASP A 85 -18.78 -0.04 -12.88
CA ASP A 85 -18.72 0.58 -14.20
C ASP A 85 -18.47 -0.42 -15.31
N LEU A 86 -17.56 -1.36 -15.08
CA LEU A 86 -17.26 -2.44 -16.02
C LEU A 86 -18.47 -3.34 -16.26
N ARG A 87 -19.19 -3.73 -15.20
CA ARG A 87 -20.44 -4.49 -15.25
C ARG A 87 -21.50 -3.80 -16.12
N ARG A 88 -21.61 -2.47 -16.04
CA ARG A 88 -22.57 -1.71 -16.86
C ARG A 88 -22.18 -1.65 -18.33
N ARG A 89 -20.89 -1.48 -18.63
CA ARG A 89 -20.39 -1.32 -20.01
C ARG A 89 -20.20 -2.64 -20.74
N GLU A 90 -19.66 -3.64 -20.05
CA GLU A 90 -19.25 -4.94 -20.60
C GLU A 90 -19.69 -6.09 -19.66
N PRO A 91 -20.98 -6.47 -19.65
CA PRO A 91 -21.50 -7.50 -18.73
C PRO A 91 -20.78 -8.85 -18.83
N ALA A 92 -20.17 -9.15 -19.98
CA ALA A 92 -19.36 -10.36 -20.17
C ALA A 92 -18.13 -10.44 -19.24
N ALA A 93 -17.66 -9.30 -18.69
CA ALA A 93 -16.55 -9.25 -17.76
C ALA A 93 -16.82 -9.99 -16.45
N GLU A 94 -18.09 -10.17 -16.04
CA GLU A 94 -18.44 -10.94 -14.85
C GLU A 94 -18.05 -12.42 -14.94
N GLY A 95 -17.93 -12.95 -16.16
CA GLY A 95 -17.44 -14.30 -16.39
C GLY A 95 -15.93 -14.46 -16.21
N ASP A 96 -15.18 -13.36 -16.07
CA ASP A 96 -13.73 -13.39 -15.86
C ASP A 96 -13.39 -13.74 -14.40
N PRO A 97 -12.52 -14.74 -14.13
CA PRO A 97 -12.14 -15.10 -12.77
C PRO A 97 -11.55 -13.94 -11.95
N SER A 98 -10.92 -12.97 -12.61
CA SER A 98 -10.33 -11.78 -11.98
C SER A 98 -11.43 -10.87 -11.43
N PHE A 99 -12.58 -10.79 -12.11
CA PHE A 99 -13.76 -10.05 -11.63
C PHE A 99 -14.25 -10.60 -10.30
N SER A 100 -14.50 -11.92 -10.24
CA SER A 100 -14.97 -12.55 -8.98
C SER A 100 -13.92 -12.49 -7.87
N ARG A 101 -12.61 -12.53 -8.20
CA ARG A 101 -11.55 -12.36 -7.20
C ARG A 101 -11.57 -10.95 -6.60
N ILE A 102 -11.66 -9.91 -7.45
CA ILE A 102 -11.76 -8.53 -6.97
C ILE A 102 -13.03 -8.33 -6.15
N GLU A 103 -14.17 -8.79 -6.65
CA GLU A 103 -15.46 -8.61 -5.98
C GLU A 103 -15.47 -9.23 -4.58
N ARG A 104 -14.86 -10.42 -4.39
CA ARG A 104 -14.72 -11.06 -3.07
C ARG A 104 -13.92 -10.25 -2.06
N GLU A 105 -12.90 -9.53 -2.52
CA GLU A 105 -12.03 -8.74 -1.66
C GLU A 105 -12.66 -7.37 -1.35
N VAL A 106 -13.43 -6.79 -2.27
CA VAL A 106 -13.93 -5.40 -2.11
C VAL A 106 -15.39 -5.30 -1.68
N SER A 107 -16.15 -6.40 -1.73
CA SER A 107 -17.56 -6.44 -1.32
C SER A 107 -17.83 -7.55 -0.30
N ALA A 108 -18.38 -7.18 0.87
CA ALA A 108 -18.70 -8.12 1.96
C ALA A 108 -19.87 -9.06 1.61
N ASP A 109 -20.66 -8.69 0.61
CA ASP A 109 -21.82 -9.45 0.13
C ASP A 109 -21.47 -10.41 -1.01
N ALA A 110 -20.24 -10.34 -1.53
CA ALA A 110 -19.79 -11.20 -2.60
C ALA A 110 -19.68 -12.67 -2.16
N PRO A 111 -20.03 -13.64 -3.03
CA PRO A 111 -19.88 -15.06 -2.72
C PRO A 111 -18.43 -15.44 -2.38
N GLY A 112 -18.20 -15.86 -1.14
CA GLY A 112 -16.87 -16.24 -0.64
C GLY A 112 -16.03 -15.08 -0.08
N ALA A 113 -16.61 -13.89 0.08
CA ALA A 113 -16.03 -12.79 0.84
C ALA A 113 -15.70 -13.19 2.29
N ARG A 114 -14.66 -12.58 2.85
CA ARG A 114 -14.19 -12.84 4.22
C ARG A 114 -14.72 -11.76 5.15
N ARG A 115 -15.94 -11.92 5.65
CA ARG A 115 -16.58 -10.87 6.46
C ARG A 115 -15.73 -10.48 7.69
N PRO A 116 -15.81 -9.21 8.11
CA PRO A 116 -15.17 -8.80 9.35
C PRO A 116 -15.62 -9.64 10.53
N ALA A 117 -14.72 -9.87 11.49
CA ALA A 117 -15.06 -10.68 12.66
C ALA A 117 -16.09 -9.98 13.56
N TRP A 118 -15.97 -8.66 13.68
CA TRP A 118 -16.92 -7.82 14.40
C TRP A 118 -17.28 -6.60 13.56
N VAL A 119 -18.58 -6.29 13.52
CA VAL A 119 -19.13 -5.08 12.91
C VAL A 119 -20.08 -4.44 13.91
N LEU A 120 -19.85 -3.17 14.22
CA LEU A 120 -20.76 -2.32 14.98
C LEU A 120 -21.19 -1.18 14.07
N GLU A 121 -22.48 -1.04 13.85
CA GLU A 121 -23.04 0.00 12.99
C GLU A 121 -24.14 0.75 13.73
N GLU A 122 -24.02 2.07 13.78
CA GLU A 122 -24.95 2.97 14.45
C GLU A 122 -25.00 4.28 13.66
N GLU A 123 -26.19 4.70 13.22
CA GLU A 123 -26.51 5.95 12.50
C GLU A 123 -25.29 6.73 11.92
N GLY A 124 -24.83 6.31 10.74
CA GLY A 124 -23.76 6.99 10.00
C GLY A 124 -22.35 6.74 10.55
N ARG A 125 -22.20 5.83 11.51
CA ARG A 125 -20.94 5.32 12.05
C ARG A 125 -20.86 3.82 11.85
N ARG A 126 -19.69 3.33 11.45
CA ARG A 126 -19.41 1.90 11.29
C ARG A 126 -18.03 1.59 11.84
N VAL A 127 -17.94 0.60 12.68
CA VAL A 127 -16.68 0.10 13.24
C VAL A 127 -16.54 -1.36 12.86
N GLU A 128 -15.38 -1.73 12.35
CA GLU A 128 -15.07 -3.09 11.96
C GLU A 128 -13.76 -3.53 12.59
N VAL A 129 -13.70 -4.78 13.04
CA VAL A 129 -12.48 -5.36 13.62
C VAL A 129 -12.32 -6.79 13.12
N SER A 130 -11.11 -7.14 12.69
CA SER A 130 -10.77 -8.45 12.13
C SER A 130 -9.40 -8.91 12.61
N PRO A 131 -9.30 -10.00 13.38
CA PRO A 131 -8.03 -10.61 13.74
C PRO A 131 -7.56 -11.52 12.62
N TYR A 132 -6.24 -11.57 12.40
CA TYR A 132 -5.65 -12.40 11.37
C TYR A 132 -4.39 -13.11 11.85
N ALA A 133 -4.05 -14.17 11.13
CA ALA A 133 -2.76 -14.82 11.20
C ALA A 133 -2.24 -14.99 9.77
N GLU A 134 -0.97 -14.65 9.57
CA GLU A 134 -0.26 -14.74 8.31
C GLU A 134 0.98 -15.62 8.48
N ALA A 135 1.24 -16.44 7.47
CA ALA A 135 2.48 -17.19 7.36
C ALA A 135 2.99 -17.03 5.93
N LEU A 136 3.90 -16.09 5.75
CA LEU A 136 4.54 -15.81 4.49
C LEU A 136 5.90 -16.52 4.42
N TYR A 137 6.07 -17.25 3.32
CA TYR A 137 7.28 -17.98 2.98
C TYR A 137 7.68 -17.52 1.60
N GLN A 138 8.70 -16.67 1.51
CA GLN A 138 9.18 -16.13 0.25
C GLN A 138 10.65 -16.47 0.06
N GLU A 139 10.94 -17.24 -0.97
CA GLU A 139 12.30 -17.50 -1.41
C GLU A 139 12.77 -16.30 -2.24
N ASN A 140 13.73 -15.53 -1.72
CA ASN A 140 14.38 -14.47 -2.46
C ASN A 140 15.81 -14.86 -2.77
N ARG A 141 16.04 -15.35 -4.00
CA ARG A 141 17.34 -15.85 -4.44
C ARG A 141 18.42 -14.78 -4.59
N THR A 142 18.05 -13.49 -4.58
CA THR A 142 18.99 -12.38 -4.72
C THR A 142 19.42 -11.78 -3.38
N LEU A 143 18.77 -12.14 -2.27
CA LEU A 143 19.12 -11.68 -0.93
C LEU A 143 19.63 -12.85 -0.06
N LEU A 144 20.54 -12.54 0.88
CA LEU A 144 20.92 -13.46 1.96
C LEU A 144 20.24 -12.99 3.25
N PRO A 145 19.52 -13.85 3.99
CA PRO A 145 19.26 -15.26 3.69
C PRO A 145 18.29 -15.45 2.50
N ILE A 146 18.48 -16.56 1.76
CA ILE A 146 17.69 -16.93 0.56
C ILE A 146 16.18 -17.08 0.87
N LEU A 147 15.85 -17.23 2.15
CA LEU A 147 14.50 -17.49 2.60
C LEU A 147 14.04 -16.42 3.59
N ASN A 148 13.06 -15.63 3.19
CA ASN A 148 12.33 -14.74 4.07
C ASN A 148 11.16 -15.50 4.70
N ARG A 149 11.15 -15.59 6.03
CA ARG A 149 10.06 -16.18 6.80
C ARG A 149 9.42 -15.07 7.61
N ASP A 150 8.14 -14.88 7.40
CA ASP A 150 7.39 -13.84 8.07
C ASP A 150 6.09 -14.44 8.61
N TYR A 151 6.03 -14.60 9.93
CA TYR A 151 4.85 -15.09 10.62
C TYR A 151 4.27 -13.95 11.42
N ARG A 152 3.00 -13.62 11.16
CA ARG A 152 2.31 -12.50 11.81
C ARG A 152 1.03 -12.97 12.45
N ILE A 153 0.73 -12.42 13.62
CA ILE A 153 -0.61 -12.50 14.22
C ILE A 153 -1.00 -11.08 14.57
N GLY A 154 -2.13 -10.63 14.05
CA GLY A 154 -2.51 -9.22 14.14
C GLY A 154 -4.01 -9.01 14.15
N ALA A 155 -4.38 -7.74 14.13
CA ALA A 155 -5.74 -7.30 13.97
C ALA A 155 -5.78 -6.01 13.16
N GLN A 156 -6.78 -5.93 12.28
CA GLN A 156 -7.15 -4.73 11.57
C GLN A 156 -8.41 -4.15 12.22
N ALA A 157 -8.46 -2.84 12.35
CA ALA A 157 -9.66 -2.13 12.77
C ALA A 157 -9.90 -0.92 11.89
N SER A 158 -11.17 -0.62 11.66
CA SER A 158 -11.59 0.64 11.06
C SER A 158 -12.76 1.26 11.80
N ALA A 159 -12.84 2.58 11.70
CA ALA A 159 -13.99 3.35 12.15
C ALA A 159 -14.32 4.41 11.10
N ARG A 160 -15.50 4.33 10.50
CA ARG A 160 -16.02 5.32 9.56
C ARG A 160 -17.05 6.21 10.24
N VAL A 161 -17.00 7.50 9.93
CA VAL A 161 -17.93 8.54 10.41
C VAL A 161 -18.44 9.36 9.22
N ALA A 162 -19.76 9.55 9.16
CA ALA A 162 -20.44 10.43 8.20
C ALA A 162 -20.09 10.13 6.73
N THR A 163 -19.88 8.86 6.39
CA THR A 163 -19.50 8.34 5.06
C THR A 163 -18.17 8.81 4.47
N ARG A 164 -17.54 9.84 5.05
CA ARG A 164 -16.42 10.57 4.46
C ARG A 164 -15.13 10.50 5.25
N LEU A 165 -15.20 10.20 6.54
CA LEU A 165 -14.04 10.11 7.41
C LEU A 165 -13.80 8.66 7.80
N LEU A 166 -12.60 8.15 7.60
CA LEU A 166 -12.16 6.81 7.99
C LEU A 166 -10.95 6.92 8.90
N PHE A 167 -10.97 6.18 10.00
CA PHE A 167 -9.80 5.80 10.77
C PHE A 167 -9.50 4.34 10.50
N PHE A 168 -8.25 4.00 10.24
CA PHE A 168 -7.82 2.62 10.01
C PHE A 168 -6.51 2.35 10.75
N GLY A 169 -6.38 1.13 11.27
CA GLY A 169 -5.10 0.63 11.79
C GLY A 169 -4.97 -0.87 11.62
N ASP A 170 -3.73 -1.30 11.38
CA ASP A 170 -3.31 -2.68 11.21
C ASP A 170 -2.11 -2.92 12.14
N TRP A 171 -2.34 -3.65 13.22
CA TRP A 171 -1.32 -3.98 14.22
C TRP A 171 -1.05 -5.47 14.20
N TYR A 172 0.21 -5.84 14.36
CA TYR A 172 0.57 -7.25 14.49
C TYR A 172 1.75 -7.46 15.42
N ALA A 173 1.92 -8.71 15.83
CA ALA A 173 3.16 -9.23 16.36
C ALA A 173 3.73 -10.24 15.37
N GLY A 174 5.00 -10.11 15.01
CA GLY A 174 5.60 -10.91 13.95
C GLY A 174 7.09 -11.15 14.09
N THR A 175 7.58 -12.17 13.40
CA THR A 175 9.02 -12.46 13.33
C THR A 175 9.73 -11.44 12.45
N SER A 176 10.94 -11.00 12.83
CA SER A 176 11.72 -10.07 12.01
C SER A 176 11.89 -10.57 10.57
N SER A 177 11.63 -9.71 9.59
CA SER A 177 11.71 -10.05 8.17
C SER A 177 12.29 -8.89 7.37
N GLN A 178 12.89 -9.18 6.21
CA GLN A 178 13.58 -8.18 5.39
C GLN A 178 12.65 -7.47 4.40
N GLY A 179 13.02 -6.25 4.00
CA GLY A 179 12.37 -5.45 2.95
C GLY A 179 11.47 -4.34 3.48
N GLY A 180 11.00 -3.45 2.59
CA GLY A 180 10.15 -2.31 2.94
C GLY A 180 8.86 -2.69 3.66
N HIS A 181 8.29 -3.85 3.34
CA HIS A 181 7.09 -4.40 4.00
C HIS A 181 7.41 -5.38 5.13
N GLY A 182 8.68 -5.60 5.46
CA GLY A 182 9.10 -6.56 6.48
C GLY A 182 8.85 -6.08 7.92
N THR A 183 8.90 -7.00 8.86
CA THR A 183 8.87 -6.68 10.29
C THR A 183 10.25 -6.18 10.73
N PRO A 184 10.36 -4.94 11.24
CA PRO A 184 11.66 -4.40 11.63
C PRO A 184 12.36 -5.25 12.69
N ASN A 185 13.67 -5.35 12.57
CA ASN A 185 14.50 -6.03 13.57
C ASN A 185 14.98 -5.03 14.63
N PHE A 186 14.30 -5.00 15.77
CA PHE A 186 14.74 -4.22 16.94
C PHE A 186 15.55 -5.02 17.96
N GLY A 187 16.02 -6.23 17.58
CA GLY A 187 16.59 -7.19 18.52
C GLY A 187 15.66 -7.45 19.70
N THR A 188 16.23 -7.49 20.91
CA THR A 188 15.47 -7.79 22.14
C THR A 188 14.76 -6.58 22.75
N GLN A 189 14.88 -5.37 22.18
CA GLN A 189 14.34 -4.16 22.80
C GLN A 189 12.80 -4.13 22.81
N PHE A 190 12.17 -4.75 21.80
CA PHE A 190 10.71 -4.82 21.66
C PHE A 190 10.21 -6.26 21.55
N ALA A 191 11.05 -7.23 21.92
CA ALA A 191 10.70 -8.64 21.87
C ALA A 191 9.64 -8.96 22.91
N LEU A 192 8.51 -9.53 22.48
CA LEU A 192 7.47 -10.03 23.38
C LEU A 192 7.91 -11.24 24.20
N ALA A 193 8.95 -11.94 23.76
CA ALA A 193 9.52 -13.09 24.43
C ALA A 193 11.05 -13.01 24.40
N GLU A 194 11.68 -13.21 25.55
CA GLU A 194 13.13 -13.20 25.68
C GLU A 194 13.76 -14.29 24.79
N GLY A 195 14.70 -13.89 23.92
CA GLY A 195 15.39 -14.79 23.00
C GLY A 195 14.64 -15.14 21.71
N VAL A 196 13.51 -14.50 21.41
CA VAL A 196 12.80 -14.62 20.12
C VAL A 196 12.57 -13.24 19.53
N ASP A 197 13.05 -13.00 18.30
CA ASP A 197 12.78 -11.77 17.53
C ASP A 197 11.33 -11.74 17.05
N PHE A 198 10.39 -11.59 18.00
CA PHE A 198 8.94 -11.48 17.78
C PHE A 198 8.45 -10.15 18.34
N ASN A 199 8.26 -9.18 17.45
CA ASN A 199 8.06 -7.77 17.78
C ASN A 199 6.63 -7.33 17.47
N THR A 200 6.05 -6.47 18.30
CA THR A 200 4.81 -5.76 17.97
C THR A 200 5.09 -4.58 17.06
N TRP A 201 4.27 -4.40 16.03
CA TRP A 201 4.43 -3.33 15.05
C TRP A 201 3.09 -2.80 14.56
N LEU A 202 3.06 -1.51 14.21
CA LEU A 202 1.98 -0.91 13.43
C LEU A 202 2.34 -1.07 11.96
N ASN A 203 1.68 -1.99 11.25
CA ASN A 203 1.92 -2.20 9.83
C ASN A 203 1.50 -0.97 9.03
N ARG A 204 0.27 -0.53 9.24
CA ARG A 204 -0.36 0.60 8.55
C ARG A 204 -1.32 1.27 9.50
N GLY A 205 -1.41 2.59 9.42
CA GLY A 205 -2.43 3.35 10.14
C GLY A 205 -2.69 4.64 9.41
N TYR A 206 -3.96 5.00 9.22
CA TYR A 206 -4.27 6.24 8.52
C TYR A 206 -5.63 6.80 8.89
N VAL A 207 -5.73 8.11 8.69
CA VAL A 207 -6.98 8.84 8.65
C VAL A 207 -7.20 9.29 7.21
N ALA A 208 -8.34 8.94 6.64
CA ALA A 208 -8.72 9.35 5.30
C ALA A 208 -9.99 10.20 5.34
N LEU A 209 -9.97 11.30 4.62
CA LEU A 209 -11.11 12.18 4.41
C LEU A 209 -11.42 12.22 2.91
N GLU A 210 -12.62 11.79 2.52
CA GLU A 210 -13.12 11.94 1.16
C GLU A 210 -14.02 13.18 1.06
N GLY A 211 -13.81 13.97 0.02
CA GLY A 211 -14.61 15.14 -0.34
C GLY A 211 -16.01 14.76 -0.80
N ALA A 212 -16.75 15.73 -1.34
CA ALA A 212 -18.08 15.45 -1.88
C ALA A 212 -17.99 14.54 -3.11
N GLU A 213 -18.92 13.57 -3.19
CA GLU A 213 -19.12 12.80 -4.41
C GLU A 213 -19.58 13.76 -5.51
N THR A 214 -18.73 13.94 -6.52
CA THR A 214 -18.93 14.73 -7.75
C THR A 214 -18.82 16.27 -7.66
N PRO A 215 -18.30 16.93 -8.71
CA PRO A 215 -17.77 16.36 -9.96
C PRO A 215 -16.33 15.82 -9.86
N HIS A 216 -15.62 16.10 -8.76
CA HIS A 216 -14.20 15.80 -8.59
C HIS A 216 -13.98 14.98 -7.34
N ARG A 217 -13.31 13.84 -7.47
CA ARG A 217 -12.88 13.07 -6.30
C ARG A 217 -11.73 13.83 -5.64
N ILE A 218 -11.91 14.20 -4.38
CA ILE A 218 -10.86 14.77 -3.56
C ILE A 218 -10.70 13.85 -2.37
N ARG A 219 -9.49 13.35 -2.15
CA ARG A 219 -9.16 12.56 -0.97
C ARG A 219 -7.97 13.20 -0.28
N ALA A 220 -8.04 13.32 1.03
CA ALA A 220 -6.91 13.68 1.89
C ALA A 220 -6.60 12.52 2.82
N THR A 221 -5.32 12.26 3.05
CA THR A 221 -4.84 11.14 3.88
C THR A 221 -3.72 11.61 4.79
N LEU A 222 -3.78 11.24 6.08
CA LEU A 222 -2.65 11.26 7.00
C LEU A 222 -2.36 9.80 7.34
N ALA A 223 -1.21 9.27 6.92
CA ALA A 223 -0.99 7.84 6.87
C ALA A 223 0.44 7.45 7.27
N HIS A 224 0.57 6.35 8.00
CA HIS A 224 1.71 5.45 7.98
C HIS A 224 1.39 4.34 6.98
N SER A 225 1.82 4.48 5.72
CA SER A 225 1.47 3.56 4.62
C SER A 225 2.43 3.71 3.44
N TRP A 226 2.31 2.83 2.46
CA TRP A 226 3.11 2.86 1.23
C TRP A 226 2.39 3.60 0.09
N VAL A 227 3.18 4.10 -0.85
CA VAL A 227 2.73 4.67 -2.12
C VAL A 227 3.54 4.01 -3.23
N ARG A 228 2.90 3.76 -4.37
CA ARG A 228 3.58 3.23 -5.55
C ARG A 228 2.98 3.85 -6.79
N TRP A 229 3.82 4.47 -7.60
CA TRP A 229 3.43 5.09 -8.87
C TRP A 229 4.23 4.50 -10.01
N GLY A 230 3.53 3.90 -10.96
CA GLY A 230 4.10 3.32 -12.16
C GLY A 230 3.48 1.97 -12.54
N PRO A 231 3.57 1.57 -13.82
CA PRO A 231 3.07 0.31 -14.34
C PRO A 231 3.95 -0.90 -14.01
N GLY A 232 5.17 -0.71 -13.50
CA GLY A 232 6.13 -1.80 -13.32
C GLY A 232 5.57 -2.95 -12.46
N ALA A 233 5.76 -4.20 -12.89
CA ALA A 233 5.23 -5.37 -12.17
C ALA A 233 6.07 -5.73 -10.94
N THR A 234 7.40 -5.59 -11.03
CA THR A 234 8.36 -6.01 -10.00
C THR A 234 8.88 -4.86 -9.13
N GLY A 235 8.50 -3.63 -9.44
CA GLY A 235 8.93 -2.40 -8.78
C GLY A 235 8.68 -1.21 -9.71
N THR A 236 8.95 -0.01 -9.21
CA THR A 236 8.83 1.26 -9.94
C THR A 236 10.14 2.04 -9.76
N LEU A 237 10.47 2.92 -10.70
CA LEU A 237 11.73 3.67 -10.66
C LEU A 237 11.68 4.94 -9.82
N GLY A 238 10.55 5.66 -9.83
CA GLY A 238 10.34 6.84 -8.97
C GLY A 238 9.80 6.41 -7.61
N VAL A 239 8.58 6.85 -7.28
CA VAL A 239 7.90 6.50 -6.03
C VAL A 239 7.60 4.99 -5.98
N SER A 240 8.28 4.29 -5.07
CA SER A 240 8.27 2.82 -4.94
C SER A 240 7.83 2.34 -3.56
N ASP A 241 7.26 1.14 -3.53
CA ASP A 241 6.90 0.39 -2.32
C ASP A 241 8.06 -0.46 -1.77
N ALA A 242 9.26 -0.38 -2.37
CA ALA A 242 10.43 -1.08 -1.85
C ALA A 242 10.96 -0.50 -0.52
N ALA A 243 10.67 0.78 -0.24
CA ALA A 243 11.04 1.47 0.98
C ALA A 243 10.07 1.13 2.15
N PRO A 244 10.45 1.37 3.41
CA PRO A 244 9.53 1.31 4.54
C PRO A 244 8.31 2.21 4.35
N ALA A 245 7.24 1.95 5.12
CA ALA A 245 6.04 2.78 5.12
C ALA A 245 6.40 4.23 5.42
N LEU A 246 5.74 5.15 4.72
CA LEU A 246 5.94 6.59 4.84
C LEU A 246 4.93 7.15 5.85
N ASP A 247 5.41 7.97 6.79
CA ASP A 247 4.58 8.85 7.60
C ASP A 247 4.25 10.10 6.76
N ARG A 248 3.12 10.04 6.04
CA ARG A 248 2.76 10.96 4.97
C ARG A 248 1.46 11.71 5.20
N LEU A 249 1.44 12.95 4.73
CA LEU A 249 0.23 13.68 4.34
C LEU A 249 0.09 13.54 2.82
N GLY A 250 -1.05 13.09 2.32
CA GLY A 250 -1.28 12.93 0.88
C GLY A 250 -2.65 13.39 0.42
N PHE A 251 -2.73 13.81 -0.84
CA PHE A 251 -3.97 14.20 -1.51
C PHE A 251 -4.07 13.57 -2.90
N ASP A 252 -5.27 13.13 -3.25
CA ASP A 252 -5.64 12.69 -4.61
C ASP A 252 -6.80 13.56 -5.11
N ILE A 253 -6.64 14.17 -6.28
CA ILE A 253 -7.59 15.12 -6.87
C ILE A 253 -7.87 14.72 -8.32
N GLY A 254 -9.06 14.20 -8.58
CA GLY A 254 -9.55 13.95 -9.94
C GLY A 254 -10.08 15.24 -10.57
N ILE A 255 -9.33 15.83 -11.50
CA ILE A 255 -9.71 17.09 -12.18
C ILE A 255 -10.73 16.82 -13.28
N LEU A 256 -10.51 15.79 -14.07
CA LEU A 256 -11.43 15.33 -15.10
C LEU A 256 -11.48 13.80 -15.02
N ARG A 257 -12.43 13.18 -15.73
CA ARG A 257 -12.48 11.71 -15.79
C ARG A 257 -11.13 11.08 -16.17
N ASP A 258 -10.39 11.73 -17.05
CA ASP A 258 -9.14 11.24 -17.60
C ASP A 258 -7.91 12.04 -17.12
N VAL A 259 -8.04 12.85 -16.05
CA VAL A 259 -6.93 13.59 -15.44
C VAL A 259 -7.00 13.57 -13.91
N GLU A 260 -5.92 13.14 -13.27
CA GLU A 260 -5.76 13.10 -11.82
C GLU A 260 -4.43 13.69 -11.38
N ILE A 261 -4.43 14.40 -10.26
CA ILE A 261 -3.23 14.81 -9.54
C ILE A 261 -3.18 14.06 -8.21
N SER A 262 -2.06 13.39 -7.96
CA SER A 262 -1.73 12.82 -6.65
C SER A 262 -0.52 13.52 -6.09
N TRP A 263 -0.48 13.75 -4.78
CA TRP A 263 0.65 14.39 -4.12
C TRP A 263 0.78 13.89 -2.69
N PHE A 264 2.01 13.80 -2.18
CA PHE A 264 2.27 13.62 -0.76
C PHE A 264 3.53 14.35 -0.29
N VAL A 265 3.59 14.58 1.02
CA VAL A 265 4.82 14.90 1.77
C VAL A 265 4.95 13.89 2.91
N ALA A 266 6.13 13.33 3.07
CA ALA A 266 6.46 12.33 4.08
C ALA A 266 7.68 12.74 4.91
N SER A 267 7.70 12.34 6.17
CA SER A 267 8.92 12.37 6.98
C SER A 267 9.75 11.12 6.70
N LEU A 268 11.03 11.29 6.38
CA LEU A 268 11.97 10.19 6.20
C LEU A 268 12.75 9.91 7.49
N ASP A 269 13.27 10.95 8.10
CA ASP A 269 13.99 10.89 9.36
C ASP A 269 13.68 12.13 10.21
N PRO A 270 12.97 11.97 11.34
CA PRO A 270 12.63 13.09 12.21
C PRO A 270 13.84 13.64 12.99
N VAL A 271 14.90 12.85 13.19
CA VAL A 271 16.13 13.27 13.86
C VAL A 271 16.97 14.14 12.93
N GLU A 272 17.12 13.71 11.67
CA GLU A 272 17.82 14.49 10.64
C GLU A 272 16.94 15.58 10.01
N GLN A 273 15.66 15.65 10.37
CA GLN A 273 14.66 16.54 9.78
C GLN A 273 14.63 16.42 8.24
N SER A 274 14.77 15.19 7.74
CA SER A 274 14.73 14.88 6.31
C SER A 274 13.31 14.48 5.89
N TYR A 275 12.86 15.06 4.78
CA TYR A 275 11.53 14.86 4.24
C TYR A 275 11.60 14.48 2.76
N ASP A 276 10.52 13.86 2.30
CA ASP A 276 10.28 13.55 0.90
C ASP A 276 8.96 14.17 0.47
N ALA A 277 8.90 14.69 -0.75
CA ALA A 277 7.69 15.21 -1.34
C ALA A 277 7.61 14.76 -2.79
N ALA A 278 6.47 14.21 -3.20
CA ALA A 278 6.26 13.84 -4.58
C ALA A 278 4.88 14.27 -5.04
N HIS A 279 4.79 14.72 -6.29
CA HIS A 279 3.51 14.91 -6.97
C HIS A 279 3.52 14.20 -8.32
N ARG A 280 2.34 13.78 -8.75
CA ARG A 280 2.09 13.02 -9.98
C ARG A 280 0.90 13.61 -10.70
N LEU A 281 1.07 13.84 -12.00
CA LEU A 281 -0.02 14.06 -12.94
C LEU A 281 -0.25 12.78 -13.74
N SER A 282 -1.44 12.20 -13.59
CA SER A 282 -1.87 11.04 -14.35
C SER A 282 -2.85 11.49 -15.43
N ILE A 283 -2.58 11.13 -16.69
CA ILE A 283 -3.42 11.48 -17.84
C ILE A 283 -3.77 10.21 -18.61
N ARG A 284 -5.03 10.07 -18.97
CA ARG A 284 -5.51 8.98 -19.81
C ARG A 284 -5.90 9.50 -21.19
N LEU A 285 -5.38 8.87 -22.24
CA LEU A 285 -5.69 9.19 -23.63
C LEU A 285 -6.49 8.03 -24.23
N GLY A 286 -7.82 8.15 -24.16
CA GLY A 286 -8.75 7.09 -24.55
C GLY A 286 -8.68 5.87 -23.62
N ASP A 287 -9.09 4.71 -24.12
CA ASP A 287 -9.12 3.44 -23.37
C ASP A 287 -7.79 2.66 -23.39
N ARG A 288 -6.76 3.22 -24.05
CA ARG A 288 -5.53 2.48 -24.36
C ARG A 288 -4.26 3.01 -23.72
N LEU A 289 -4.16 4.31 -23.46
CA LEU A 289 -2.91 4.90 -23.03
C LEU A 289 -3.11 5.64 -21.71
N GLU A 290 -2.35 5.23 -20.71
CA GLU A 290 -2.17 5.95 -19.44
C GLU A 290 -0.74 6.50 -19.41
N LEU A 291 -0.61 7.78 -19.08
CA LEU A 291 0.65 8.49 -18.93
C LEU A 291 0.75 9.03 -17.50
N GLY A 292 1.94 8.93 -16.92
CA GLY A 292 2.27 9.52 -15.64
C GLY A 292 3.49 10.41 -15.76
N VAL A 293 3.44 11.59 -15.15
CA VAL A 293 4.64 12.41 -14.89
C VAL A 293 4.68 12.70 -13.41
N THR A 294 5.83 12.44 -12.80
CA THR A 294 6.07 12.60 -11.38
C THR A 294 7.32 13.45 -11.18
N GLU A 295 7.26 14.35 -10.20
CA GLU A 295 8.42 15.03 -9.66
C GLU A 295 8.49 14.74 -8.16
N GLU A 296 9.68 14.39 -7.69
CA GLU A 296 9.98 14.01 -6.32
C GLU A 296 11.13 14.89 -5.81
N ALA A 297 11.11 15.21 -4.53
CA ALA A 297 12.12 16.04 -3.91
C ALA A 297 12.40 15.55 -2.50
N ARG A 298 13.67 15.18 -2.25
CA ARG A 298 14.19 15.03 -0.90
C ARG A 298 14.77 16.36 -0.43
N PHE A 299 14.30 16.82 0.73
CA PHE A 299 14.67 18.14 1.25
C PHE A 299 14.84 18.14 2.77
N ASP A 300 15.48 19.21 3.27
CA ASP A 300 15.63 19.51 4.70
C ASP A 300 14.48 20.41 5.16
N GLY A 301 13.79 19.99 6.23
CA GLY A 301 12.61 20.69 6.73
C GLY A 301 12.88 21.90 7.62
N THR A 302 14.14 22.23 7.94
CA THR A 302 14.49 23.34 8.85
C THR A 302 13.89 24.69 8.45
N ASP A 303 13.86 25.02 7.14
CA ASP A 303 13.32 26.32 6.65
C ASP A 303 12.36 26.21 5.44
N GLN A 304 12.15 25.01 4.88
CA GLN A 304 11.58 24.87 3.53
C GLN A 304 10.24 24.11 3.46
N ILE A 305 9.79 23.49 4.56
CA ILE A 305 8.70 22.51 4.55
C ILE A 305 7.39 23.04 3.95
N PHE A 306 7.06 24.32 4.17
CA PHE A 306 5.83 24.95 3.66
C PHE A 306 5.77 25.05 2.12
N TYR A 307 6.92 25.12 1.44
CA TYR A 307 6.93 25.17 -0.02
C TYR A 307 6.55 23.83 -0.65
N TYR A 308 6.88 22.73 0.04
CA TYR A 308 6.61 21.37 -0.43
C TYR A 308 5.19 20.89 -0.09
N PHE A 309 4.48 21.60 0.79
CA PHE A 309 3.06 21.36 1.11
C PHE A 309 2.05 21.77 0.03
N ILE A 310 2.48 22.56 -0.97
CA ILE A 310 1.59 23.08 -2.00
C ILE A 310 1.91 22.40 -3.33
N PRO A 311 1.08 21.47 -3.84
CA PRO A 311 1.32 20.76 -5.09
C PRO A 311 1.06 21.60 -6.35
N ALA A 312 1.05 22.93 -6.23
CA ALA A 312 0.78 23.85 -7.33
C ALA A 312 2.05 24.24 -8.11
N PHE A 313 3.23 24.01 -7.54
CA PHE A 313 4.50 24.43 -8.12
C PHE A 313 5.43 23.24 -8.31
N PRO A 314 6.09 23.13 -9.47
CA PRO A 314 7.17 22.17 -9.66
C PRO A 314 8.26 22.38 -8.60
N TYR A 315 8.80 21.30 -8.04
CA TYR A 315 9.82 21.34 -7.00
C TYR A 315 11.14 21.94 -7.52
N THR A 316 11.45 21.75 -8.79
CA THR A 316 12.56 22.43 -9.48
C THR A 316 12.41 23.95 -9.44
N PHE A 317 11.18 24.48 -9.51
CA PHE A 317 10.94 25.92 -9.39
C PHE A 317 11.15 26.40 -7.94
N ILE A 318 10.75 25.59 -6.96
CA ILE A 318 10.97 25.87 -5.54
C ILE A 318 12.47 25.90 -5.23
N GLU A 319 13.24 24.91 -5.71
CA GLU A 319 14.70 24.87 -5.57
C GLU A 319 15.36 26.15 -6.08
N LYS A 320 15.06 26.55 -7.33
CA LYS A 320 15.59 27.79 -7.92
C LYS A 320 15.20 29.04 -7.15
N ARG A 321 13.98 29.06 -6.60
CA ARG A 321 13.51 30.19 -5.79
C ARG A 321 14.34 30.30 -4.51
N VAL A 322 14.56 29.19 -3.80
CA VAL A 322 15.38 29.16 -2.59
C VAL A 322 16.81 29.61 -2.90
N ASP A 323 17.43 29.09 -3.96
CA ASP A 323 18.78 29.49 -4.39
C ASP A 323 18.87 31.00 -4.70
N ALA A 324 17.89 31.57 -5.39
CA ALA A 324 17.87 32.98 -5.74
C ALA A 324 17.77 33.93 -4.52
N PHE A 325 17.07 33.52 -3.46
CA PHE A 325 16.91 34.33 -2.24
C PHE A 325 18.02 34.10 -1.19
N THR A 326 18.78 33.02 -1.31
CA THR A 326 19.86 32.65 -0.38
C THR A 326 21.27 33.02 -0.87
N ALA A 327 21.39 33.56 -2.08
CA ALA A 327 22.61 34.16 -2.63
C ALA A 327 23.03 35.49 -1.91
N GLY A 328 22.72 35.63 -0.63
CA GLY A 328 23.21 36.67 0.26
C GLY A 328 24.61 36.34 0.77
N VAL A 329 25.49 37.35 0.73
CA VAL A 329 26.88 37.28 1.16
C VAL A 329 26.95 36.83 2.64
N ASP A 330 27.62 35.71 2.90
CA ASP A 330 28.02 35.22 4.23
C ASP A 330 27.05 34.24 4.94
N SER A 331 26.86 33.04 4.37
CA SER A 331 26.42 31.89 5.17
C SER A 331 27.28 30.65 4.91
N THR A 332 27.99 30.23 5.94
CA THR A 332 28.50 28.86 6.08
C THR A 332 27.37 27.82 6.18
N ASN A 333 26.11 28.26 6.29
CA ASN A 333 24.89 27.47 6.10
C ASN A 333 24.52 27.39 4.62
N LYS A 334 25.36 26.72 3.83
CA LYS A 334 24.92 26.28 2.50
C LYS A 334 23.73 25.35 2.74
N PHE A 335 22.53 25.77 2.37
CA PHE A 335 21.38 24.86 2.32
C PHE A 335 21.84 23.59 1.61
N ILE A 336 21.67 22.44 2.26
CA ILE A 336 21.93 21.15 1.62
C ILE A 336 21.02 21.16 0.39
N LYS A 337 21.61 21.10 -0.80
CA LYS A 337 20.85 21.11 -2.05
C LYS A 337 19.74 20.07 -1.97
N ASN A 338 18.52 20.48 -2.29
CA ASN A 338 17.41 19.55 -2.41
C ASN A 338 17.73 18.59 -3.55
N ASN A 339 17.47 17.30 -3.35
CA ASN A 339 17.62 16.35 -4.44
C ASN A 339 16.27 16.22 -5.14
N VAL A 340 16.16 16.79 -6.33
CA VAL A 340 14.93 16.76 -7.14
C VAL A 340 15.09 15.74 -8.26
N MET A 341 14.17 14.79 -8.30
CA MET A 341 14.09 13.74 -9.30
C MET A 341 12.80 13.91 -10.11
N ALA A 342 12.82 13.49 -11.38
CA ALA A 342 11.62 13.41 -12.18
C ALA A 342 11.50 12.04 -12.82
N SER A 343 10.28 11.50 -12.86
CA SER A 343 10.00 10.27 -13.58
C SER A 343 8.80 10.41 -14.50
N ALA A 344 8.82 9.67 -15.60
CA ALA A 344 7.69 9.54 -16.49
C ALA A 344 7.42 8.06 -16.76
N ASP A 345 6.15 7.70 -16.85
CA ASP A 345 5.72 6.35 -17.18
C ASP A 345 4.58 6.33 -18.18
N PHE A 346 4.45 5.21 -18.87
CA PHE A 346 3.32 4.96 -19.75
C PHE A 346 2.87 3.50 -19.68
N SER A 347 1.58 3.30 -19.91
CA SER A 347 0.97 1.98 -20.11
C SER A 347 0.08 2.04 -21.35
N LEU A 348 0.48 1.30 -22.38
CA LEU A 348 -0.20 1.22 -23.68
C LEU A 348 -0.80 -0.18 -23.90
N LYS A 349 -2.12 -0.22 -24.05
CA LYS A 349 -2.86 -1.40 -24.50
C LYS A 349 -2.77 -1.54 -26.02
N MET A 350 -2.07 -2.58 -26.47
CA MET A 350 -1.86 -2.85 -27.90
C MET A 350 -2.94 -3.79 -28.49
N GLY A 351 -3.80 -4.40 -27.67
CA GLY A 351 -4.85 -5.33 -28.11
C GLY A 351 -5.46 -6.13 -26.96
N ARG A 352 -6.12 -7.26 -27.28
CA ARG A 352 -6.76 -8.15 -26.29
C ARG A 352 -5.69 -8.88 -25.47
N GLY A 353 -5.29 -8.30 -24.34
CA GLY A 353 -4.39 -8.93 -23.38
C GLY A 353 -2.92 -8.57 -23.53
N LEU A 354 -2.54 -7.63 -24.41
CA LEU A 354 -1.15 -7.17 -24.56
C LEU A 354 -0.98 -5.74 -24.06
N ARG A 355 -0.11 -5.56 -23.08
CA ARG A 355 0.28 -4.26 -22.51
C ARG A 355 1.76 -4.01 -22.78
N TRP A 356 2.07 -2.87 -23.36
CA TRP A 356 3.44 -2.35 -23.40
C TRP A 356 3.54 -1.21 -22.41
N TYR A 357 4.55 -1.23 -21.55
CA TYR A 357 4.74 -0.20 -20.55
C TYR A 357 6.23 0.12 -20.41
N GLY A 358 6.50 1.30 -19.89
CA GLY A 358 7.86 1.76 -19.62
C GLY A 358 7.85 2.82 -18.55
N GLU A 359 8.98 2.94 -17.87
CA GLU A 359 9.27 3.96 -16.87
C GLU A 359 10.65 4.56 -17.19
N LEU A 360 10.77 5.86 -17.00
CA LEU A 360 12.00 6.61 -17.12
C LEU A 360 12.16 7.43 -15.85
N LEU A 361 13.29 7.31 -15.17
CA LEU A 361 13.69 8.18 -14.07
C LEU A 361 14.87 9.03 -14.53
N VAL A 362 14.83 10.30 -14.17
CA VAL A 362 15.92 11.25 -14.34
C VAL A 362 16.27 11.80 -12.97
N ASP A 363 17.48 11.49 -12.54
CA ASP A 363 18.12 12.04 -11.35
C ASP A 363 18.94 13.27 -11.73
N ASP A 364 19.14 14.21 -10.80
CA ASP A 364 19.96 15.42 -10.99
C ASP A 364 19.59 16.28 -12.23
N TYR A 365 18.31 16.45 -12.54
CA TYR A 365 17.91 17.25 -13.71
C TYR A 365 17.92 18.76 -13.40
N SER A 366 19.10 19.37 -13.45
CA SER A 366 19.21 20.83 -13.39
C SER A 366 18.79 21.44 -14.73
N ILE A 367 17.58 22.00 -14.80
CA ILE A 367 17.18 22.86 -15.93
C ILE A 367 17.99 24.16 -15.82
N SER A 368 19.15 24.25 -16.48
CA SER A 368 19.88 25.51 -16.60
C SER A 368 18.99 26.54 -17.30
N SER A 369 18.82 27.72 -16.69
CA SER A 369 18.17 28.88 -17.31
C SER A 369 19.02 29.49 -18.41
#